data_AF-A0A1X6Y5B3-F1
#
_entry.id   AF-A0A1X6Y5B3-F1
#
_cell.length_a   1.000
_cell.length_b   1.000
_cell.length_c   1.000
_cell.angle_alpha   90.00
_cell.angle_beta   90.00
_cell.angle_gamma   90.00
#
_symmetry.space_group_name_H-M   'P 1'
#
loop_
_entity.id
_entity.type
_entity.pdbx_description
1 polymer ?
#
loop_
_entity_poly.entity_id
_entity_poly.type
_entity_poly.pdbx_seq_one_letter_code
_entity_poly.pdbx_strand_id
1 'polypeptide(L)'
;MRLTCPLCGERDLREFTYRGAALARPEGEAWGDDWHDYIHLRDNPAGESREYWAHSTGCAAVLLVTRDTRTHEVLGSALAKGGGA
;
A
#
# COMPACT_ATOMS: atom_id res chain seq x y z
N MET A 1 -4.35 15.82 -2.14
CA MET A 1 -4.62 14.55 -2.82
C MET A 1 -5.84 13.90 -2.19
N ARG A 2 -6.61 13.14 -2.96
CA ARG A 2 -7.76 12.36 -2.48
C ARG A 2 -7.54 10.89 -2.78
N LEU A 3 -8.06 10.00 -1.95
CA LEU A 3 -8.02 8.56 -2.15
C LEU A 3 -9.45 8.02 -2.15
N THR A 4 -9.74 7.09 -3.05
CA THR A 4 -11.05 6.45 -3.13
C THR A 4 -11.02 5.16 -2.32
N CYS A 5 -11.57 5.17 -1.12
CA CYS A 5 -11.77 3.95 -0.35
C CYS A 5 -12.92 3.15 -0.98
N PRO A 6 -12.74 1.87 -1.35
CA PRO A 6 -13.82 1.04 -1.92
C PRO A 6 -15.04 0.89 -1.00
N LEU A 7 -14.89 1.13 0.31
CA LEU A 7 -15.96 1.04 1.30
C LEU A 7 -16.57 2.39 1.68
N CYS A 8 -15.84 3.50 1.53
CA CYS A 8 -16.26 4.82 2.03
C CYS A 8 -16.33 5.92 0.96
N GLY A 9 -16.02 5.57 -0.29
CA GLY A 9 -15.92 6.51 -1.40
C GLY A 9 -14.66 7.37 -1.36
N GLU A 10 -14.69 8.47 -2.11
CA GLU A 10 -13.61 9.44 -2.17
C GLU A 10 -13.49 10.22 -0.85
N ARG A 11 -12.28 10.21 -0.27
CA ARG A 11 -11.97 10.86 1.01
C ARG A 11 -10.66 11.65 0.92
N ASP A 12 -10.49 12.57 1.86
CA ASP A 12 -9.26 13.34 1.95
C ASP A 12 -8.09 12.47 2.41
N LEU A 13 -6.89 12.70 1.86
CA LEU A 13 -5.68 11.96 2.21
C LEU A 13 -5.41 11.90 3.72
N ARG A 14 -5.78 12.94 4.48
CA ARG A 14 -5.54 13.02 5.93
C ARG A 14 -6.27 11.94 6.73
N GLU A 15 -7.29 11.30 6.14
CA GLU A 15 -7.94 10.14 6.77
C GLU A 15 -7.10 8.85 6.65
N PHE A 16 -6.05 8.85 5.83
CA PHE A 16 -5.26 7.69 5.48
C PHE A 16 -3.83 7.78 6.00
N THR A 17 -3.27 6.62 6.37
CA THR A 17 -1.88 6.48 6.76
C THR A 17 -1.14 5.58 5.77
N TYR A 18 -0.04 6.07 5.22
CA TYR A 18 0.85 5.28 4.36
C TYR A 18 1.43 4.08 5.11
N ARG A 19 1.51 2.93 4.45
CA ARG A 19 2.03 1.66 5.02
C ARG A 19 3.22 1.08 4.24
N GLY A 20 3.69 1.74 3.19
CA GLY A 20 4.85 1.31 2.41
C GLY A 20 4.49 0.73 1.05
N ALA A 21 5.52 0.32 0.31
CA ALA A 21 5.39 -0.38 -0.97
C ALA A 21 4.66 -1.72 -0.79
N ALA A 22 3.85 -2.09 -1.78
CA ALA A 22 3.12 -3.33 -1.79
C ALA A 22 4.00 -4.50 -2.27
N LEU A 23 4.79 -5.04 -1.34
CA LEU A 23 5.66 -6.20 -1.58
C LEU A 23 4.93 -7.52 -1.27
N ALA A 24 5.30 -8.58 -1.99
CA ALA A 24 4.91 -9.94 -1.64
C ALA A 24 5.73 -10.41 -0.43
N ARG A 25 5.06 -10.93 0.59
CA ARG A 25 5.73 -11.49 1.77
C ARG A 25 6.30 -12.87 1.43
N PRO A 26 7.56 -13.17 1.78
CA PRO A 26 8.14 -14.52 1.64
C PRO A 26 7.35 -15.58 2.43
N GLU A 27 7.35 -16.81 1.94
CA GLU A 27 6.73 -17.96 2.62
C GLU A 27 7.67 -18.56 3.67
N GLY A 28 7.09 -19.23 4.68
CA GLY A 28 7.84 -19.90 5.74
C GLY A 28 8.44 -18.94 6.79
N GLU A 29 8.91 -19.48 7.91
CA GLU A 29 9.40 -18.67 9.05
C GLU A 29 10.94 -18.66 9.17
N ALA A 30 11.64 -19.44 8.35
CA ALA A 30 13.08 -19.53 8.40
C ALA A 30 13.73 -18.28 7.81
N TRP A 31 14.73 -17.73 8.50
CA TRP A 31 15.51 -16.62 7.98
C TRP A 31 16.28 -17.01 6.71
N GLY A 32 16.31 -16.10 5.72
CA GLY A 32 17.02 -16.26 4.45
C GLY A 32 17.08 -14.94 3.69
N ASP A 33 17.71 -14.96 2.51
CA ASP A 33 17.91 -13.76 1.68
C ASP A 33 16.58 -13.10 1.29
N ASP A 34 15.54 -13.89 0.95
CA ASP A 34 14.20 -13.36 0.64
C ASP A 34 13.58 -12.58 1.80
N TRP A 35 13.82 -13.03 3.05
CA TRP A 35 13.38 -12.33 4.25
C TRP A 35 14.15 -11.04 4.49
N HIS A 36 15.46 -11.04 4.23
CA HIS A 36 16.28 -9.83 4.26
C HIS A 36 15.75 -8.80 3.27
N ASP A 37 15.54 -9.21 2.02
CA ASP A 37 15.05 -8.35 0.95
C ASP A 37 13.67 -7.77 1.28
N TYR A 38 12.73 -8.60 1.74
CA TYR A 38 11.38 -8.15 2.10
C TYR A 38 11.36 -7.12 3.25
N ILE A 39 12.21 -7.30 4.26
CA ILE A 39 12.22 -6.41 5.44
C ILE A 39 12.95 -5.10 5.12
N HIS A 40 14.09 -5.19 4.45
CA HIS A 40 15.06 -4.10 4.36
C HIS A 40 15.04 -3.37 3.01
N LEU A 41 14.76 -4.06 1.91
CA LEU A 41 14.86 -3.50 0.56
C LEU A 41 13.49 -3.07 0.03
N ARG A 42 13.46 -1.91 -0.64
CA ARG A 42 12.28 -1.37 -1.32
C ARG A 42 12.74 -0.60 -2.55
N ASP A 43 12.09 -0.85 -3.68
CA ASP A 43 12.24 0.03 -4.84
C ASP A 43 11.65 1.42 -4.51
N ASN A 44 12.32 2.46 -4.98
CA ASN A 44 11.86 3.84 -4.86
C ASN A 44 11.70 4.48 -6.25
N PRO A 45 10.73 4.00 -7.05
CA PRO A 45 10.55 4.50 -8.40
C PRO A 45 10.04 5.95 -8.42
N ALA A 46 10.62 6.75 -9.30
CA ALA A 46 10.06 8.05 -9.67
C ALA A 46 9.03 7.84 -10.79
N GLY A 47 7.77 7.62 -10.44
CA GLY A 47 6.71 7.25 -11.36
C GLY A 47 5.64 6.40 -10.68
N GLU A 48 5.01 5.49 -11.43
CA GLU A 48 4.00 4.60 -10.88
C GLU A 48 4.54 3.75 -9.72
N SER A 49 3.78 3.72 -8.62
CA SER A 49 4.09 2.99 -7.39
C SER A 49 2.82 2.33 -6.88
N ARG A 50 2.95 1.07 -6.44
CA ARG A 50 1.89 0.29 -5.78
C ARG A 50 2.16 0.24 -4.28
N GLU A 51 1.20 0.70 -3.49
CA GLU A 51 1.42 1.06 -2.11
C GLU A 51 0.27 0.61 -1.21
N TYR A 52 0.59 0.23 0.02
CA TYR A 52 -0.41 0.01 1.04
C TYR A 52 -0.75 1.31 1.77
N TRP A 53 -2.04 1.55 1.98
CA TRP A 53 -2.58 2.70 2.73
C TRP A 53 -3.69 2.22 3.67
N ALA A 54 -3.67 2.63 4.93
CA ALA A 54 -4.74 2.31 5.89
C ALA A 54 -5.74 3.47 5.98
N HIS A 55 -7.04 3.21 5.93
CA HIS A 55 -8.08 4.23 6.15
C HIS A 55 -8.30 4.46 7.66
N SER A 56 -7.27 5.00 8.30
CA SER A 56 -7.09 5.02 9.76
C SER A 56 -8.13 5.83 10.55
N THR A 57 -8.72 6.87 9.97
CA THR A 57 -9.82 7.62 10.62
C THR A 57 -11.19 7.33 9.99
N GLY A 58 -11.30 6.22 9.25
CA GLY A 58 -12.53 5.78 8.59
C GLY A 58 -12.82 4.31 8.86
N CYS A 59 -12.92 3.49 7.81
CA CYS A 59 -13.29 2.07 7.94
C CYS A 59 -12.18 1.14 8.45
N ALA A 60 -10.98 1.65 8.75
CA ALA A 60 -9.81 0.90 9.18
C ALA A 60 -9.27 -0.14 8.18
N ALA A 61 -9.86 -0.26 6.99
CA ALA A 61 -9.37 -1.16 5.95
C ALA A 61 -7.98 -0.76 5.43
N VAL A 62 -7.21 -1.78 5.00
CA VAL A 62 -5.98 -1.57 4.24
C VAL A 62 -6.30 -1.62 2.76
N LEU A 63 -5.83 -0.62 2.04
CA LEU A 63 -6.01 -0.42 0.62
C LEU A 63 -4.70 -0.66 -0.10
N LEU A 64 -4.79 -1.24 -1.28
CA LEU A 64 -3.74 -1.20 -2.30
C LEU A 64 -4.04 -0.01 -3.22
N VAL A 65 -3.14 0.97 -3.26
CA VAL A 65 -3.25 2.18 -4.07
C VAL A 65 -2.15 2.18 -5.12
N THR A 66 -2.51 2.46 -6.37
CA THR A 66 -1.56 2.74 -7.44
C THR A 66 -1.54 4.25 -7.70
N ARG A 67 -0.37 4.88 -7.61
CA ARG A 67 -0.21 6.32 -7.86
C ARG A 67 1.09 6.64 -8.59
N ASP A 68 1.13 7.75 -9.32
CA ASP A 68 2.40 8.32 -9.79
C ASP A 68 3.02 9.17 -8.67
N THR A 69 4.24 8.83 -8.24
CA THR A 69 4.94 9.48 -7.13
C THR A 69 5.44 10.88 -7.45
N ARG A 70 5.51 11.25 -8.73
CA ARG A 70 5.98 12.55 -9.21
C ARG A 70 4.83 13.56 -9.29
N THR A 71 3.64 13.10 -9.69
CA THR A 71 2.46 13.97 -9.91
C THR A 71 1.42 13.87 -8.81
N HIS A 72 1.48 12.82 -7.98
CA HIS A 72 0.45 12.45 -7.01
C HIS A 72 -0.91 12.11 -7.64
N GLU A 73 -0.94 11.81 -8.94
CA GLU A 73 -2.11 11.25 -9.59
C GLU A 73 -2.39 9.85 -9.07
N VAL A 74 -3.63 9.59 -8.66
CA VAL A 74 -4.07 8.29 -8.15
C VAL A 74 -4.73 7.54 -9.30
N LEU A 75 -4.09 6.46 -9.74
CA LEU A 75 -4.49 5.66 -10.90
C LEU A 75 -5.51 4.57 -10.52
N GLY A 76 -5.53 4.15 -9.25
CA GLY A 76 -6.50 3.18 -8.77
C GLY A 76 -6.36 2.86 -7.29
N SER A 77 -7.42 2.31 -6.72
CA SER A 77 -7.46 1.85 -5.34
C SER A 77 -8.35 0.61 -5.22
N ALA A 78 -7.88 -0.37 -4.45
CA ALA A 78 -8.60 -1.60 -4.16
C ALA A 78 -8.42 -1.98 -2.69
N LEU A 79 -9.28 -2.85 -2.16
CA LEU A 79 -9.00 -3.47 -0.86
C LEU A 79 -7.76 -4.35 -1.02
N ALA A 80 -6.82 -4.23 -0.08
CA ALA A 80 -5.77 -5.21 0.03
C ALA A 80 -6.43 -6.56 0.34
N LYS A 81 -6.31 -7.54 -0.56
CA LYS A 81 -6.69 -8.92 -0.21
C LYS A 81 -5.87 -9.30 1.02
N GLY A 82 -6.50 -9.95 2.00
CA GLY A 82 -5.84 -10.38 3.24
C GLY A 82 -4.60 -11.21 2.91
N GLY A 83 -3.43 -10.57 2.93
CA GLY A 83 -2.14 -11.24 2.80
C GLY A 83 -1.76 -11.74 4.18
N GLY A 84 -2.16 -12.96 4.51
CA GLY A 84 -1.84 -13.62 5.77
C GLY A 84 -2.78 -14.78 6.08
N ALA A 85 -2.52 -15.92 5.43
CA ALA A 85 -2.63 -17.23 6.06
C ALA A 85 -1.21 -17.77 6.17
#